data_AF-A0A9E5WBW5-F1
#
_entry.id   AF-A0A9E5WBW5-F1
#
_cell.length_a   1.000
_cell.length_b   1.000
_cell.length_c   1.000
_cell.angle_alpha   90.00
_cell.angle_beta   90.00
_cell.angle_gamma   90.00
#
_symmetry.space_group_name_H-M   'P 1'
#
loop_
_entity.id
_entity.type
_entity.pdbx_description
1 polymer ?
#
loop_
_entity_poly.entity_id
_entity_poly.type
_entity_poly.pdbx_seq_one_letter_code
_entity_poly.pdbx_strand_id
1 'polypeptide(L)'
;MGSNVQNDPGSIKNEFIRIVRDFSQYLACQKETGNIFPGISEKSQDIINNWGGKINARQAFLHEGPENAPVFILDSETGFFKGDSGKLLTKILMAMNLTPDAVFICNAAAPESVRKKIKSVSPKVIITLGTDACQSLLNIRQPFEKIQGKFHEFCGIKVMPTFHPSLLLKQPEYKRQVWEDMKKVIKYAGLNNGS
;
A
#
# COMPACT_ATOMS: atom_id res chain seq x y z
N MET A 1 8.70 49.17 0.55
CA MET A 1 8.40 48.62 -0.79
C MET A 1 8.83 47.17 -0.84
N GLY A 2 7.90 46.23 -0.67
CA GLY A 2 8.18 44.79 -0.81
C GLY A 2 7.72 44.35 -2.21
N SER A 3 8.67 44.07 -3.09
CA SER A 3 8.41 43.59 -4.45
C SER A 3 7.90 42.14 -4.40
N ASN A 4 6.62 41.99 -4.74
CA ASN A 4 5.90 40.74 -4.92
C ASN A 4 6.50 39.98 -6.12
N VAL A 5 7.22 38.88 -5.88
CA VAL A 5 7.76 38.02 -6.96
C VAL A 5 6.60 37.26 -7.57
N GLN A 6 6.20 37.68 -8.78
CA GLN A 6 5.17 37.02 -9.56
C GLN A 6 5.61 35.60 -9.95
N ASN A 7 4.78 34.62 -9.61
CA ASN A 7 4.86 33.24 -10.08
C ASN A 7 4.51 33.16 -11.58
N ASP A 8 5.44 33.58 -12.44
CA ASP A 8 5.36 33.38 -13.89
C ASP A 8 5.87 31.95 -14.24
N PRO A 9 5.10 31.13 -14.99
CA PRO A 9 5.53 29.82 -15.48
C PRO A 9 6.88 29.84 -16.22
N GLY A 10 7.21 30.94 -16.90
CA GLY A 10 8.51 31.13 -17.56
C GLY A 10 9.67 31.25 -16.56
N SER A 11 9.45 31.93 -15.43
CA SER A 11 10.41 32.09 -14.35
C SER A 11 10.74 30.76 -13.66
N ILE A 12 9.73 29.93 -13.38
CA ILE A 12 9.92 28.60 -12.78
C ILE A 12 10.72 27.68 -13.70
N LYS A 13 10.45 27.72 -15.01
CA LYS A 13 11.19 26.93 -16.00
C LYS A 13 12.66 27.34 -16.06
N ASN A 14 12.94 28.63 -16.02
CA ASN A 14 14.31 29.15 -16.06
C ASN A 14 15.07 28.83 -14.77
N GLU A 15 14.41 28.96 -13.62
CA GLU A 15 15.00 28.61 -12.32
C GLU A 15 15.32 27.11 -12.23
N PHE A 16 14.42 26.27 -12.73
CA PHE A 16 14.65 24.83 -12.82
C PHE A 16 15.86 24.49 -13.73
N ILE A 17 15.96 25.12 -14.90
CA ILE A 17 17.10 24.93 -15.81
C ILE A 17 18.41 25.36 -15.13
N ARG A 18 18.39 26.44 -14.33
CA ARG A 18 19.57 26.88 -13.57
C ARG A 18 19.97 25.84 -12.54
N ILE A 19 19.03 25.34 -11.74
CA ILE A 19 19.29 24.31 -10.72
C ILE A 19 19.89 23.04 -11.34
N VAL A 20 19.36 22.58 -12.48
CA VAL A 20 19.90 21.41 -13.18
C VAL A 20 21.33 21.64 -13.66
N ARG A 21 21.64 22.85 -14.14
CA ARG A 21 22.99 23.22 -14.57
C ARG A 21 23.97 23.27 -13.39
N ASP A 22 23.57 23.88 -12.29
CA ASP A 22 24.38 23.98 -11.07
C ASP A 22 24.67 22.59 -10.50
N PHE A 23 23.66 21.71 -10.48
CA PHE A 23 23.83 20.32 -10.07
C PHE A 23 24.76 19.53 -10.99
N SER A 24 24.67 19.75 -12.31
CA SER A 24 25.58 19.13 -13.29
C SER A 24 27.04 19.57 -13.09
N GLN A 25 27.27 20.86 -12.83
CA GLN A 25 28.60 21.39 -12.51
C GLN A 25 29.15 20.84 -11.20
N TYR A 26 28.28 20.74 -10.18
CA TYR A 26 28.63 20.10 -8.91
C TYR A 26 29.06 18.64 -9.10
N LEU A 27 28.31 17.85 -9.87
CA LEU A 27 28.66 16.46 -10.18
C LEU A 27 29.98 16.35 -10.97
N ALA A 28 30.25 17.28 -11.89
CA ALA A 28 31.53 17.33 -12.62
C ALA A 28 32.71 17.60 -11.68
N CYS A 29 32.55 18.55 -10.74
CA CYS A 29 33.55 18.85 -9.71
C CYS A 29 33.78 17.67 -8.76
N GLN A 30 32.73 16.92 -8.39
CA GLN A 30 32.87 15.68 -7.59
C GLN A 30 33.72 14.61 -8.30
N LYS A 31 33.60 14.51 -9.62
CA LYS A 31 34.37 13.56 -10.44
C LYS A 31 35.86 13.93 -10.50
N GLU A 32 36.19 15.22 -10.57
CA GLU A 32 37.57 15.72 -10.56
C GLU A 32 38.23 15.62 -9.19
N THR A 33 37.46 15.75 -8.10
CA THR A 33 37.96 15.65 -6.72
C THR A 33 38.11 14.21 -6.20
N GLY A 34 37.91 13.20 -7.06
CA GLY A 34 38.10 11.78 -6.72
C GLY A 34 37.05 11.23 -5.76
N ASN A 35 35.94 11.95 -5.56
CA ASN A 35 34.87 11.52 -4.67
C ASN A 35 33.94 10.55 -5.41
N ILE A 36 34.43 9.33 -5.61
CA ILE A 36 33.69 8.25 -6.24
C ILE A 36 32.84 7.62 -5.14
N PHE A 37 31.55 7.97 -5.11
CA PHE A 37 30.40 7.36 -4.40
C PHE A 37 29.66 8.33 -3.48
N PRO A 38 28.39 8.61 -3.78
CA PRO A 38 27.31 8.07 -2.97
C PRO A 38 27.05 6.65 -3.48
N GLY A 39 27.13 5.65 -2.60
CA GLY A 39 26.52 4.35 -2.85
C GLY A 39 25.04 4.58 -3.08
N ILE A 40 24.65 4.77 -4.35
CA ILE A 40 23.26 4.94 -4.69
C ILE A 40 22.62 3.60 -4.37
N SER A 41 21.75 3.59 -3.35
CA SER A 41 21.02 2.38 -2.99
C SER A 41 20.31 1.84 -4.22
N GLU A 42 20.11 0.52 -4.28
CA GLU A 42 19.40 -0.15 -5.37
C GLU A 42 18.04 0.53 -5.64
N LYS A 43 17.36 0.98 -4.58
CA LYS A 43 16.11 1.75 -4.63
C LYS A 43 16.27 3.12 -5.31
N SER A 44 17.38 3.81 -5.08
CA SER A 44 17.68 5.10 -5.69
C SER A 44 18.14 4.95 -7.14
N GLN A 45 18.84 3.86 -7.48
CA GLN A 45 19.17 3.48 -8.86
C GLN A 45 17.91 3.19 -9.67
N ASP A 46 16.96 2.47 -9.10
CA ASP A 46 15.67 2.20 -9.73
C ASP A 46 14.86 3.46 -10.04
N ILE A 47 14.88 4.45 -9.14
CA ILE A 47 14.18 5.73 -9.36
C ILE A 47 14.84 6.51 -10.50
N ILE A 48 16.18 6.53 -10.56
CA ILE A 48 16.94 7.22 -11.62
C ILE A 48 16.71 6.54 -12.98
N ASN A 49 16.80 5.21 -13.02
CA ASN A 49 16.65 4.44 -14.26
C ASN A 49 15.25 4.56 -14.87
N ASN A 50 14.23 4.84 -14.05
CA ASN A 50 12.84 4.98 -14.48
C ASN A 50 12.38 6.44 -14.57
N TRP A 51 13.28 7.41 -14.41
CA TRP A 51 12.96 8.84 -14.43
C TRP A 51 12.69 9.33 -15.87
N GLY A 52 11.55 9.97 -16.10
CA GLY A 52 11.17 10.53 -17.41
C GLY A 52 10.41 9.56 -18.34
N GLY A 53 10.30 8.27 -18.00
CA GLY A 53 9.29 7.39 -18.59
C GLY A 53 7.89 7.81 -18.13
N LYS A 54 6.85 7.63 -18.96
CA LYS A 54 5.47 7.63 -18.43
C LYS A 54 5.46 6.66 -17.26
N ILE A 55 5.21 7.14 -16.04
CA ILE A 55 5.07 6.31 -14.84
C ILE A 55 3.79 5.49 -15.00
N ASN A 56 3.82 4.49 -15.87
CA ASN A 56 3.19 3.22 -15.62
C ASN A 56 4.23 2.43 -14.84
N ALA A 57 4.54 2.87 -13.62
CA ALA A 57 5.08 1.96 -12.63
C ALA A 57 3.98 0.93 -12.40
N ARG A 58 3.93 -0.09 -13.25
CA ARG A 58 3.30 -1.35 -12.90
C ARG A 58 4.14 -1.86 -11.73
N GLN A 59 3.83 -1.37 -10.53
CA GLN A 59 4.32 -1.98 -9.30
C GLN A 59 4.09 -3.48 -9.47
N ALA A 60 5.16 -4.25 -9.29
CA ALA A 60 5.08 -5.69 -9.41
C ALA A 60 3.94 -6.20 -8.53
N PHE A 61 3.19 -7.17 -9.03
CA PHE A 61 2.20 -7.87 -8.22
C PHE A 61 2.97 -8.72 -7.20
N LEU A 62 2.90 -8.31 -5.94
CA LEU A 62 3.56 -8.96 -4.82
C LEU A 62 2.51 -9.65 -3.96
N HIS A 63 2.84 -10.84 -3.48
CA HIS A 63 1.99 -11.58 -2.57
C HIS A 63 2.79 -12.49 -1.64
N GLU A 64 2.21 -12.81 -0.49
CA GLU A 64 2.75 -13.74 0.50
C GLU A 64 1.61 -14.64 1.04
N GLY A 65 1.97 -15.82 1.56
CA GLY A 65 1.02 -16.80 2.12
C GLY A 65 0.59 -17.91 1.16
N PRO A 66 -0.12 -18.94 1.66
CA PRO A 66 -0.42 -20.14 0.90
C PRO A 66 -1.65 -19.97 -0.01
N GLU A 67 -1.70 -20.78 -1.07
CA GLU A 67 -2.79 -20.70 -2.06
C GLU A 67 -4.14 -21.22 -1.56
N ASN A 68 -4.20 -21.89 -0.40
CA ASN A 68 -5.43 -22.40 0.19
C ASN A 68 -5.87 -21.61 1.44
N ALA A 69 -5.37 -20.38 1.61
CA ALA A 69 -5.68 -19.57 2.77
C ALA A 69 -7.18 -19.23 2.87
N PRO A 70 -7.82 -19.44 4.05
CA PRO A 70 -9.23 -19.09 4.24
C PRO A 70 -9.48 -17.57 4.23
N VAL A 71 -8.47 -16.77 4.54
CA VAL A 71 -8.53 -15.30 4.59
C VAL A 71 -7.60 -14.71 3.55
N PHE A 72 -8.14 -13.82 2.73
CA PHE A 72 -7.39 -13.08 1.73
C PHE A 72 -7.32 -11.61 2.12
N ILE A 73 -6.14 -11.01 2.15
CA ILE A 73 -5.91 -9.61 2.49
C ILE A 73 -5.41 -8.87 1.26
N LEU A 74 -6.10 -7.80 0.91
CA LEU A 74 -5.65 -6.87 -0.10
C LEU A 74 -5.11 -5.61 0.58
N ASP A 75 -3.83 -5.36 0.37
CA ASP A 75 -3.09 -4.24 0.93
C ASP A 75 -2.80 -3.20 -0.16
N SER A 76 -2.88 -1.92 0.18
CA SER A 76 -2.46 -0.83 -0.71
C SER A 76 -0.93 -0.69 -0.81
N GLU A 77 -0.20 -1.20 0.17
CA GLU A 77 1.26 -1.13 0.27
C GLU A 77 1.94 -2.43 -0.19
N THR A 78 3.27 -2.43 -0.29
CA THR A 78 4.08 -3.58 -0.76
C THR A 78 4.96 -4.23 0.31
N GLY A 79 5.00 -3.64 1.51
CA GLY A 79 5.85 -4.09 2.63
C GLY A 79 5.10 -4.98 3.62
N PHE A 80 4.52 -6.09 3.15
CA PHE A 80 3.70 -6.96 4.00
C PHE A 80 4.46 -7.39 5.26
N PHE A 81 3.80 -7.29 6.41
CA PHE A 81 4.35 -7.66 7.73
C PHE A 81 5.67 -6.98 8.14
N LYS A 82 6.16 -5.99 7.38
CA LYS A 82 7.39 -5.24 7.66
C LYS A 82 7.08 -3.87 8.28
N GLY A 83 8.07 -3.34 9.00
CA GLY A 83 7.94 -2.06 9.71
C GLY A 83 6.88 -2.07 10.82
N ASP A 84 6.54 -0.90 11.34
CA ASP A 84 5.60 -0.80 12.46
C ASP A 84 4.16 -1.13 12.06
N SER A 85 3.80 -0.84 10.81
CA SER A 85 2.49 -1.15 10.23
C SER A 85 2.30 -2.66 10.10
N GLY A 86 3.30 -3.35 9.56
CA GLY A 86 3.30 -4.80 9.45
C GLY A 86 3.29 -5.50 10.82
N LYS A 87 4.10 -5.05 11.78
CA LYS A 87 4.06 -5.57 13.17
C LYS A 87 2.67 -5.40 13.79
N LEU A 88 1.99 -4.29 13.54
CA LEU A 88 0.63 -4.06 14.03
C LEU A 88 -0.37 -5.00 13.34
N LEU A 89 -0.26 -5.20 12.03
CA LEU A 89 -1.07 -6.17 11.30
C LEU A 89 -0.89 -7.58 11.87
N THR A 90 0.34 -8.02 12.12
CA THR A 90 0.63 -9.31 12.74
C THR A 90 -0.06 -9.45 14.10
N LYS A 91 -0.03 -8.41 14.95
CA LYS A 91 -0.74 -8.43 16.24
C LYS A 91 -2.26 -8.55 16.08
N ILE A 92 -2.84 -7.89 15.08
CA ILE A 92 -4.26 -7.99 14.77
C ILE A 92 -4.60 -9.42 14.34
N LEU A 93 -3.82 -10.02 13.44
CA LEU A 93 -4.02 -11.41 13.00
C LEU A 93 -3.90 -12.40 14.16
N MET A 94 -2.90 -12.24 15.02
CA MET A 94 -2.76 -13.08 16.23
C MET A 94 -3.98 -12.97 17.15
N ALA A 95 -4.53 -11.76 17.34
CA ALA A 95 -5.76 -11.57 18.11
C ALA A 95 -6.99 -12.21 17.46
N MET A 96 -6.98 -12.38 16.12
CA MET A 96 -7.98 -13.16 15.38
C MET A 96 -7.74 -14.67 15.43
N ASN A 97 -6.72 -15.12 16.18
CA ASN A 97 -6.25 -16.50 16.21
C ASN A 97 -5.78 -17.01 14.83
N LEU A 98 -5.23 -16.11 14.01
CA LEU A 98 -4.65 -16.40 12.70
C LEU A 98 -3.14 -16.23 12.74
N THR A 99 -2.42 -17.21 12.19
CA THR A 99 -1.00 -17.06 11.86
C THR A 99 -0.85 -16.43 10.47
N PRO A 100 0.28 -15.77 10.16
CA PRO A 100 0.56 -15.31 8.79
C PRO A 100 0.44 -16.42 7.75
N ASP A 101 0.77 -17.66 8.13
CA ASP A 101 0.65 -18.84 7.26
C ASP A 101 -0.80 -19.29 7.00
N ALA A 102 -1.79 -18.73 7.71
CA ALA A 102 -3.22 -18.98 7.46
C ALA A 102 -3.86 -17.88 6.60
N VAL A 103 -3.06 -16.93 6.10
CA VAL A 103 -3.53 -15.73 5.41
C VAL A 103 -2.77 -15.58 4.10
N PHE A 104 -3.50 -15.28 3.02
CA PHE A 104 -2.90 -14.84 1.78
C PHE A 104 -2.98 -13.32 1.70
N ILE A 105 -1.86 -12.62 1.52
CA ILE A 105 -1.83 -11.16 1.39
C ILE A 105 -1.23 -10.75 0.05
N CYS A 106 -1.76 -9.73 -0.61
CA CYS A 106 -1.18 -9.16 -1.81
C CYS A 106 -1.42 -7.65 -1.94
N ASN A 107 -0.67 -7.01 -2.85
CA ASN A 107 -0.82 -5.58 -3.12
C ASN A 107 -1.91 -5.29 -4.16
N ALA A 108 -2.53 -4.12 -4.04
CA ALA A 108 -3.62 -3.66 -4.92
C ALA A 108 -3.16 -3.12 -6.28
N ALA A 109 -1.86 -3.15 -6.58
CA ALA A 109 -1.25 -2.53 -7.77
C ALA A 109 -1.69 -3.13 -9.12
N ALA A 110 -2.10 -4.41 -9.13
CA ALA A 110 -2.47 -5.13 -10.34
C ALA A 110 -3.87 -5.77 -10.22
N PRO A 111 -4.95 -5.03 -10.50
CA PRO A 111 -6.32 -5.50 -10.28
C PRO A 111 -6.64 -6.82 -11.00
N GLU A 112 -6.12 -7.03 -12.21
CA GLU A 112 -6.32 -8.28 -12.95
C GLU A 112 -5.65 -9.48 -12.28
N SER A 113 -4.42 -9.31 -11.79
CA SER A 113 -3.68 -10.34 -11.06
C SER A 113 -4.36 -10.67 -9.74
N VAL A 114 -4.83 -9.66 -9.01
CA VAL A 114 -5.63 -9.82 -7.78
C VAL A 114 -6.87 -10.69 -8.08
N ARG A 115 -7.62 -10.37 -9.14
CA ARG A 115 -8.82 -11.14 -9.52
C ARG A 115 -8.51 -12.59 -9.88
N LYS A 116 -7.42 -12.82 -10.62
CA LYS A 116 -6.96 -14.19 -10.94
C LYS A 116 -6.60 -14.94 -9.66
N LYS A 117 -5.91 -14.27 -8.73
CA LYS A 117 -5.47 -14.90 -7.49
C LYS A 117 -6.63 -15.18 -6.53
N ILE A 118 -7.61 -14.29 -6.42
CA ILE A 118 -8.85 -14.54 -5.65
C ILE A 118 -9.56 -15.80 -6.18
N LYS A 119 -9.66 -15.97 -7.50
CA LYS A 119 -10.25 -17.18 -8.10
C LYS A 119 -9.43 -18.45 -7.79
N SER A 120 -8.11 -18.34 -7.87
CA SER A 120 -7.20 -19.46 -7.59
C SER A 120 -7.23 -19.88 -6.12
N VAL A 121 -7.24 -18.90 -5.21
CA VAL A 121 -7.20 -19.13 -3.76
C VAL A 121 -8.56 -19.54 -3.22
N SER A 122 -9.64 -19.04 -3.83
CA SER A 122 -11.03 -19.25 -3.39
C SER A 122 -11.21 -19.05 -1.87
N PRO A 123 -10.83 -17.88 -1.32
CA PRO A 123 -10.88 -17.62 0.10
C PRO A 123 -12.33 -17.59 0.61
N LYS A 124 -12.53 -17.87 1.90
CA LYS A 124 -13.83 -17.72 2.55
C LYS A 124 -14.22 -16.25 2.68
N VAL A 125 -13.25 -15.38 2.92
CA VAL A 125 -13.46 -13.95 3.14
C VAL A 125 -12.27 -13.14 2.65
N ILE A 126 -12.54 -11.94 2.14
CA ILE A 126 -11.55 -10.97 1.73
C ILE A 126 -11.58 -9.77 2.69
N ILE A 127 -10.41 -9.28 3.08
CA ILE A 127 -10.23 -8.05 3.86
C ILE A 127 -9.50 -7.05 2.97
N THR A 128 -10.00 -5.82 2.87
CA THR A 128 -9.29 -4.74 2.17
C THR A 128 -8.79 -3.72 3.19
N LEU A 129 -7.49 -3.40 3.11
CA LEU A 129 -6.83 -2.46 4.01
C LEU A 129 -6.79 -1.07 3.36
N GLY A 130 -7.62 -0.17 3.85
CA GLY A 130 -7.70 1.21 3.39
C GLY A 130 -8.52 1.42 2.12
N THR A 131 -8.61 2.70 1.73
CA THR A 131 -9.44 3.17 0.62
C THR A 131 -8.99 2.61 -0.71
N ASP A 132 -7.70 2.68 -1.01
CA ASP A 132 -7.15 2.32 -2.33
C ASP A 132 -7.36 0.83 -2.63
N ALA A 133 -7.07 -0.04 -1.67
CA ALA A 133 -7.32 -1.49 -1.79
C ALA A 133 -8.82 -1.77 -2.00
N CYS A 134 -9.68 -1.11 -1.21
CA CYS A 134 -11.11 -1.29 -1.29
C CYS A 134 -11.69 -0.84 -2.65
N GLN A 135 -11.29 0.33 -3.12
CA GLN A 135 -11.76 0.89 -4.39
C GLN A 135 -11.26 0.08 -5.59
N SER A 136 -10.00 -0.37 -5.55
CA SER A 136 -9.41 -1.24 -6.58
C SER A 136 -10.21 -2.53 -6.78
N LEU A 137 -10.69 -3.13 -5.68
CA LEU A 137 -11.44 -4.39 -5.74
C LEU A 137 -12.93 -4.19 -6.04
N LEU A 138 -13.61 -3.31 -5.30
CA LEU A 138 -15.08 -3.17 -5.33
C LEU A 138 -15.59 -2.13 -6.34
N ASN A 139 -14.72 -1.27 -6.88
CA ASN A 139 -15.09 -0.18 -7.79
C ASN A 139 -16.19 0.75 -7.22
N ILE A 140 -16.19 0.97 -5.90
CA ILE A 140 -17.16 1.81 -5.19
C ILE A 140 -16.60 3.24 -5.06
N ARG A 141 -17.39 4.25 -5.45
CA ARG A 141 -17.02 5.69 -5.35
C ARG A 141 -17.52 6.39 -4.08
N GLN A 142 -18.12 5.67 -3.15
CA GLN A 142 -18.62 6.23 -1.89
C GLN A 142 -17.45 6.57 -0.94
N PRO A 143 -17.64 7.54 -0.02
CA PRO A 143 -16.67 7.80 1.05
C PRO A 143 -16.34 6.54 1.85
N PHE A 144 -15.06 6.36 2.19
CA PHE A 144 -14.56 5.13 2.82
C PHE A 144 -15.26 4.84 4.16
N GLU A 145 -15.56 5.88 4.93
CA GLU A 145 -16.22 5.81 6.23
C GLU A 145 -17.64 5.24 6.16
N LYS A 146 -18.30 5.33 4.99
CA LYS A 146 -19.65 4.76 4.80
C LYS A 146 -19.62 3.27 4.45
N ILE A 147 -18.52 2.82 3.87
CA ILE A 147 -18.33 1.45 3.37
C ILE A 147 -17.56 0.56 4.35
N GLN A 148 -16.68 1.15 5.16
CA GLN A 148 -15.91 0.49 6.20
C GLN A 148 -16.82 -0.21 7.21
N GLY A 149 -16.41 -1.41 7.63
CA GLY A 149 -17.11 -2.21 8.63
C GLY A 149 -18.43 -2.84 8.18
N LYS A 150 -18.78 -2.77 6.90
CA LYS A 150 -19.92 -3.46 6.29
C LYS A 150 -19.41 -4.51 5.33
N PHE A 151 -20.05 -5.68 5.31
CA PHE A 151 -19.74 -6.69 4.31
C PHE A 151 -20.26 -6.26 2.94
N HIS A 152 -19.36 -6.30 1.97
CA HIS A 152 -19.66 -6.20 0.55
C HIS A 152 -19.43 -7.56 -0.10
N GLU A 153 -19.61 -7.65 -1.40
CA GLU A 153 -19.47 -8.90 -2.12
C GLU A 153 -18.65 -8.70 -3.39
N PHE A 154 -17.73 -9.62 -3.63
CA PHE A 154 -16.91 -9.68 -4.83
C PHE A 154 -16.88 -11.13 -5.34
N CYS A 155 -17.44 -11.37 -6.52
CA CYS A 155 -17.52 -12.72 -7.12
C CYS A 155 -18.09 -13.79 -6.16
N GLY A 156 -19.12 -13.46 -5.37
CA GLY A 156 -19.74 -14.37 -4.40
C GLY A 156 -19.00 -14.49 -3.06
N ILE A 157 -17.84 -13.84 -2.90
CA ILE A 157 -17.04 -13.85 -1.67
C ILE A 157 -17.30 -12.57 -0.88
N LYS A 158 -17.46 -12.69 0.43
CA LYS A 158 -17.66 -11.51 1.30
C LYS A 158 -16.36 -10.72 1.45
N VAL A 159 -16.48 -9.40 1.34
CA VAL A 159 -15.39 -8.44 1.46
C VAL A 159 -15.64 -7.53 2.65
N MET A 160 -14.67 -7.41 3.56
CA MET A 160 -14.69 -6.49 4.70
C MET A 160 -13.66 -5.38 4.47
N PRO A 161 -14.11 -4.14 4.16
CA PRO A 161 -13.24 -2.98 4.16
C PRO A 161 -12.95 -2.51 5.57
N THR A 162 -11.67 -2.30 5.87
CA THR A 162 -11.21 -1.79 7.17
C THR A 162 -10.04 -0.81 7.01
N PHE A 163 -9.70 -0.06 8.05
CA PHE A 163 -8.60 0.89 7.98
C PHE A 163 -7.24 0.20 7.87
N HIS A 164 -6.33 0.85 7.13
CA HIS A 164 -4.96 0.38 7.00
C HIS A 164 -4.20 0.49 8.34
N PRO A 165 -3.38 -0.49 8.74
CA PRO A 165 -2.60 -0.43 9.99
C PRO A 165 -1.69 0.81 10.09
N SER A 166 -1.14 1.29 8.98
CA SER A 166 -0.37 2.55 8.91
C SER A 166 -1.18 3.76 9.40
N LEU A 167 -2.50 3.78 9.19
CA LEU A 167 -3.38 4.83 9.71
C LEU A 167 -3.53 4.72 11.22
N LEU A 168 -3.67 3.50 11.75
CA LEU A 168 -3.82 3.24 13.19
C LEU A 168 -2.59 3.64 14.02
N LEU A 169 -1.41 3.71 13.39
CA LEU A 169 -0.19 4.23 14.03
C LEU A 169 -0.27 5.75 14.24
N LYS A 170 -0.91 6.47 13.31
CA LYS A 170 -1.09 7.92 13.38
C LYS A 170 -2.31 8.30 14.21
N GLN A 171 -3.37 7.50 14.10
CA GLN A 171 -4.70 7.75 14.66
C GLN A 171 -5.19 6.49 15.41
N PRO A 172 -4.77 6.30 16.67
CA PRO A 172 -5.06 5.09 17.43
C PRO A 172 -6.55 4.92 17.79
N GLU A 173 -7.37 5.97 17.70
CA GLU A 173 -8.81 5.95 17.95
C GLU A 173 -9.56 4.98 17.04
N TYR A 174 -9.05 4.74 15.83
CA TYR A 174 -9.64 3.81 14.86
C TYR A 174 -9.38 2.34 15.21
N LYS A 175 -8.48 2.03 16.15
CA LYS A 175 -8.18 0.64 16.54
C LYS A 175 -9.42 -0.12 17.01
N ARG A 176 -10.30 0.55 17.74
CA ARG A 176 -11.57 -0.04 18.19
C ARG A 176 -12.45 -0.41 17.00
N GLN A 177 -12.55 0.46 16.00
CA GLN A 177 -13.36 0.20 14.81
C GLN A 177 -12.80 -0.96 13.99
N VAL A 178 -11.48 -0.98 13.76
CA VAL A 178 -10.82 -2.10 13.09
C VAL A 178 -11.06 -3.41 13.85
N TRP A 179 -11.01 -3.40 15.17
CA TRP A 179 -11.31 -4.60 15.96
C TRP A 179 -12.77 -5.06 15.83
N GLU A 180 -13.74 -4.15 15.79
CA GLU A 180 -15.14 -4.49 15.50
C GLU A 180 -15.31 -5.14 14.11
N ASP A 181 -14.57 -4.64 13.11
CA ASP A 181 -14.57 -5.22 11.77
C ASP A 181 -13.98 -6.63 11.77
N MET A 182 -12.84 -6.82 12.44
CA MET A 182 -12.21 -8.13 12.55
C MET A 182 -13.10 -9.13 13.28
N LYS A 183 -13.80 -8.74 14.36
CA LYS A 183 -14.76 -9.63 15.04
C LYS A 183 -15.87 -10.12 14.11
N LYS A 184 -16.37 -9.27 13.21
CA LYS A 184 -17.34 -9.68 12.18
C LYS A 184 -16.74 -10.70 11.21
N VAL A 185 -15.50 -10.47 10.79
CA VAL A 185 -14.76 -11.40 9.91
C VAL A 185 -14.56 -12.76 10.59
N ILE A 186 -14.09 -12.77 11.84
CA ILE A 186 -13.90 -14.00 12.63
C ILE A 186 -15.21 -14.78 12.74
N LYS A 187 -16.32 -14.09 13.09
CA LYS A 187 -17.64 -14.70 13.20
C LYS A 187 -18.12 -15.27 11.87
N TYR A 188 -17.91 -14.55 10.76
CA TYR A 188 -18.34 -14.98 9.43
C TYR A 188 -17.52 -16.17 8.90
N ALA A 189 -16.20 -16.11 9.03
CA ALA A 189 -15.30 -17.15 8.53
C ALA A 189 -15.29 -18.42 9.40
N GLY A 190 -15.97 -18.40 10.56
CA GLY A 190 -16.00 -19.51 11.50
C GLY A 190 -14.65 -19.75 12.18
N LEU A 191 -13.86 -18.69 12.39
CA LEU A 191 -12.53 -18.77 13.00
C LEU A 191 -12.60 -18.87 14.54
N ASN A 192 -13.79 -18.69 15.12
CA ASN A 192 -14.09 -18.95 16.53
C ASN A 192 -14.35 -20.45 16.77
N ASN A 193 -13.33 -21.29 16.60
CA ASN A 193 -13.35 -22.64 17.16
C ASN A 193 -12.39 -22.65 18.36
N GLY A 194 -12.77 -21.93 19.41
CA GLY A 194 -12.27 -22.16 20.76
C GLY A 194 -13.28 -23.08 21.45
N SER A 195 -12.93 -24.36 21.51
CA SER A 195 -13.41 -25.26 22.57
C SER A 195 -12.81 -24.84 23.90
#